data_AF-A0A954PNJ6-F1
#
_entry.id   AF-A0A954PNJ6-F1
#
_cell.length_a   1.000
_cell.length_b   1.000
_cell.length_c   1.000
_cell.angle_alpha   90.00
_cell.angle_beta   90.00
_cell.angle_gamma   90.00
#
_symmetry.space_group_name_H-M   'P 1'
#
loop_
_entity.id
_entity.type
_entity.pdbx_description
1 polymer ?
#
loop_
_entity_poly.entity_id
_entity_poly.type
_entity_poly.pdbx_seq_one_letter_code
_entity_poly.pdbx_strand_id
1 'polypeptide(L)'
;VIEIYNNQQLTVGQSGCKDGSQTLTVWKDRTKSIETGDETVAIKQGKRTTTVEGDDTLTIKSGNQAITVESGDHSLSVDAGKSVIEAAQSILLTVGGSSIKIEPYAITIKSVSISIEGDASVDVKSPLTTCEGSGTLTLKGGMTMIN
;
A
#
# COMPACT_ATOMS: atom_id res chain seq x y z
N VAL A 1 37.91 7.73 -16.86
CA VAL A 1 36.62 8.43 -16.66
C VAL A 1 35.96 8.52 -18.03
N ILE A 2 34.65 8.25 -18.12
CA ILE A 2 33.87 8.58 -19.31
C ILE A 2 33.13 9.87 -18.97
N GLU A 3 33.48 10.95 -19.64
CA GLU A 3 32.86 12.26 -19.46
C GLU A 3 31.93 12.53 -20.63
N ILE A 4 30.69 12.91 -20.33
CA ILE A 4 29.68 13.23 -21.33
C ILE A 4 29.06 14.55 -20.93
N TYR A 5 29.24 15.57 -21.76
CA TYR A 5 28.81 16.94 -21.48
C TYR A 5 27.40 17.24 -21.99
N ASN A 6 26.85 16.37 -22.83
CA ASN A 6 25.52 16.50 -23.39
C ASN A 6 24.81 15.14 -23.34
N ASN A 7 24.31 14.63 -24.47
CA ASN A 7 23.50 13.43 -24.49
C ASN A 7 24.35 12.15 -24.61
N GLN A 8 23.95 11.11 -23.88
CA GLN A 8 24.36 9.73 -24.13
C GLN A 8 23.11 8.92 -24.50
N GLN A 9 23.19 8.16 -25.60
CA GLN A 9 22.21 7.13 -25.92
C GLN A 9 22.89 5.77 -25.89
N LEU A 10 22.38 4.85 -25.06
CA LEU A 10 22.78 3.45 -25.06
C LEU A 10 21.59 2.61 -25.54
N THR A 11 21.80 1.88 -26.63
CA THR A 11 20.83 0.94 -27.19
C THR A 11 21.44 -0.45 -27.13
N VAL A 12 20.79 -1.38 -26.43
CA VAL A 12 21.22 -2.79 -26.30
C VAL A 12 20.14 -3.68 -26.93
N GLY A 13 20.46 -4.28 -28.08
CA GLY A 13 19.47 -4.86 -29.00
C GLY A 13 18.83 -3.81 -29.93
N GLN A 14 18.21 -4.23 -31.05
CA GLN A 14 17.46 -3.35 -31.98
C GLN A 14 16.54 -4.14 -32.93
N SER A 15 15.82 -3.44 -33.81
CA SER A 15 14.98 -4.04 -34.86
C SER A 15 15.79 -5.00 -35.75
N GLY A 16 15.32 -6.25 -35.86
CA GLY A 16 16.01 -7.33 -36.60
C GLY A 16 16.96 -8.20 -35.77
N CYS A 17 17.23 -7.85 -34.50
CA CYS A 17 18.00 -8.70 -33.59
C CYS A 17 17.11 -9.78 -32.97
N LYS A 18 17.63 -11.01 -32.83
CA LYS A 18 16.94 -12.13 -32.17
C LYS A 18 16.82 -11.96 -30.65
N ASP A 19 17.72 -11.17 -30.04
CA ASP A 19 17.79 -10.89 -28.61
C ASP A 19 18.55 -9.56 -28.35
N GLY A 20 18.46 -9.04 -27.14
CA GLY A 20 19.22 -7.91 -26.62
C GLY A 20 19.20 -7.93 -25.09
N SER A 21 20.34 -8.22 -24.48
CA SER A 21 20.46 -8.35 -23.02
C SER A 21 21.59 -7.49 -22.47
N GLN A 22 21.37 -6.94 -21.27
CA GLN A 22 22.39 -6.26 -20.49
C GLN A 22 22.47 -6.91 -19.12
N THR A 23 23.69 -7.26 -18.70
CA THR A 23 23.99 -7.69 -17.34
C THR A 23 24.96 -6.70 -16.72
N LEU A 24 24.65 -6.22 -15.51
CA LEU A 24 25.50 -5.30 -14.76
C LEU A 24 25.81 -5.92 -13.40
N THR A 25 27.09 -6.21 -13.17
CA THR A 25 27.59 -6.67 -11.86
C THR A 25 28.45 -5.56 -11.26
N VAL A 26 28.11 -5.13 -10.04
CA VAL A 26 28.86 -4.13 -9.27
C VAL A 26 29.29 -4.77 -7.96
N TRP A 27 30.59 -4.76 -7.65
CA TRP A 27 31.16 -5.47 -6.49
C TRP A 27 31.09 -4.68 -5.17
N LYS A 28 30.78 -3.38 -5.26
CA LYS A 28 30.62 -2.48 -4.13
C LYS A 28 29.40 -1.59 -4.38
N ASP A 29 29.59 -0.28 -4.39
CA ASP A 29 28.52 0.69 -4.38
C ASP A 29 28.12 1.12 -5.79
N ARG A 30 26.82 1.37 -5.97
CA ARG A 30 26.27 2.05 -7.13
C ARG A 30 25.48 3.26 -6.64
N THR A 31 25.92 4.45 -7.02
CA THR A 31 25.20 5.71 -6.75
C THR A 31 24.63 6.25 -8.06
N LYS A 32 23.38 6.72 -8.02
CA LYS A 32 22.72 7.40 -9.13
C LYS A 32 22.15 8.72 -8.60
N SER A 33 22.49 9.83 -9.24
CA SER A 33 21.92 11.15 -8.94
C SER A 33 21.35 11.77 -10.21
N ILE A 34 20.20 12.43 -10.08
CA ILE A 34 19.60 13.30 -11.08
C ILE A 34 19.43 14.65 -10.40
N GLU A 35 20.32 15.60 -10.70
CA GLU A 35 20.31 16.92 -10.04
C GLU A 35 19.11 17.77 -10.45
N THR A 36 18.65 17.62 -11.69
CA THR A 36 17.51 18.33 -12.26
C THR A 36 16.76 17.43 -13.24
N GLY A 37 15.43 17.53 -13.27
CA GLY A 37 14.57 16.80 -14.19
C GLY A 37 13.95 15.55 -13.58
N ASP A 38 13.52 14.63 -14.45
CA ASP A 38 12.69 13.48 -14.09
C ASP A 38 13.35 12.15 -14.45
N GLU A 39 13.06 11.09 -13.69
CA GLU A 39 13.36 9.71 -14.06
C GLU A 39 12.08 9.00 -14.51
N THR A 40 12.12 8.34 -15.66
CA THR A 40 11.06 7.45 -16.14
C THR A 40 11.62 6.07 -16.43
N VAL A 41 10.97 5.04 -15.90
CA VAL A 41 11.30 3.63 -16.14
C VAL A 41 10.08 2.91 -16.70
N ALA A 42 10.21 2.27 -17.86
CA ALA A 42 9.11 1.54 -18.50
C ALA A 42 9.56 0.13 -18.89
N ILE A 43 8.78 -0.87 -18.47
CA ILE A 43 8.92 -2.28 -18.87
C ILE A 43 7.67 -2.62 -19.69
N LYS A 44 7.81 -2.66 -21.02
CA LYS A 44 6.66 -2.87 -21.92
C LYS A 44 6.12 -4.30 -21.88
N GLN A 45 6.98 -5.27 -21.59
CA GLN A 45 6.65 -6.69 -21.50
C GLN A 45 7.55 -7.34 -20.43
N GLY A 46 7.03 -8.35 -19.74
CA GLY A 46 7.76 -9.08 -18.71
C GLY A 46 7.43 -8.62 -17.30
N LYS A 47 8.40 -8.76 -16.39
CA LYS A 47 8.23 -8.51 -14.95
C LYS A 47 9.43 -7.78 -14.36
N ARG A 48 9.21 -7.12 -13.22
CA ARG A 48 10.28 -6.61 -12.35
C ARG A 48 10.31 -7.45 -11.08
N THR A 49 11.50 -7.87 -10.66
CA THR A 49 11.74 -8.50 -9.36
C THR A 49 12.89 -7.78 -8.68
N THR A 50 12.73 -7.47 -7.39
CA THR A 50 13.75 -6.81 -6.57
C THR A 50 13.90 -7.61 -5.28
N THR A 51 15.13 -7.91 -4.90
CA THR A 51 15.47 -8.53 -3.62
C THR A 51 16.48 -7.63 -2.93
N VAL A 52 16.21 -7.29 -1.68
CA VAL A 52 17.08 -6.45 -0.84
C VAL A 52 17.28 -7.19 0.47
N GLU A 53 18.53 -7.53 0.79
CA GLU A 53 18.88 -8.26 2.02
C GLU A 53 18.99 -7.33 3.25
N GLY A 54 19.14 -6.02 2.99
CA GLY A 54 19.13 -4.97 4.00
C GLY A 54 17.89 -4.09 3.90
N ASP A 55 18.04 -2.82 4.28
CA ASP A 55 16.93 -1.87 4.29
C ASP A 55 16.62 -1.32 2.89
N ASP A 56 15.33 -1.20 2.56
CA ASP A 56 14.82 -0.44 1.41
C ASP A 56 14.04 0.77 1.90
N THR A 57 14.56 1.98 1.65
CA THR A 57 13.99 3.23 2.15
C THR A 57 13.59 4.14 1.00
N LEU A 58 12.32 4.56 0.96
CA LEU A 58 11.80 5.57 0.06
C LEU A 58 11.42 6.84 0.83
N THR A 59 11.93 7.99 0.40
CA THR A 59 11.57 9.30 0.96
C THR A 59 11.10 10.24 -0.13
N ILE A 60 9.88 10.77 0.02
CA ILE A 60 9.32 11.80 -0.86
C ILE A 60 9.17 13.07 -0.02
N LYS A 61 9.99 14.08 -0.29
CA LYS A 61 9.98 15.35 0.48
C LYS A 61 8.78 16.22 0.15
N SER A 62 8.29 16.13 -1.08
CA SER A 62 7.14 16.89 -1.58
C SER A 62 6.49 16.14 -2.74
N GLY A 63 5.17 16.26 -2.87
CA GLY A 63 4.39 15.57 -3.90
C GLY A 63 3.67 14.34 -3.35
N ASN A 64 3.32 13.41 -4.23
CA ASN A 64 2.48 12.26 -3.93
C ASN A 64 3.15 10.95 -4.35
N GLN A 65 2.84 9.86 -3.64
CA GLN A 65 3.07 8.49 -4.12
C GLN A 65 1.75 7.91 -4.62
N ALA A 66 1.73 7.45 -5.87
CA ALA A 66 0.57 6.76 -6.44
C ALA A 66 0.98 5.37 -6.93
N ILE A 67 0.16 4.36 -6.62
CA ILE A 67 0.35 2.97 -7.03
C ILE A 67 -0.96 2.50 -7.65
N THR A 68 -0.90 2.03 -8.90
CA THR A 68 -2.04 1.49 -9.63
C THR A 68 -1.74 0.08 -10.09
N VAL A 69 -2.63 -0.86 -9.79
CA VAL A 69 -2.62 -2.24 -10.30
C VAL A 69 -3.87 -2.40 -11.16
N GLU A 70 -3.72 -2.41 -12.48
CA GLU A 70 -4.86 -2.49 -13.40
C GLU A 70 -5.51 -3.89 -13.41
N SER A 71 -4.71 -4.93 -13.16
CA SER A 71 -5.19 -6.31 -13.05
C SER A 71 -4.30 -7.10 -12.09
N GLY A 72 -4.91 -8.03 -11.35
CA GLY A 72 -4.25 -8.81 -10.30
C GLY A 72 -4.40 -8.19 -8.91
N ASP A 73 -3.57 -8.66 -7.99
CA ASP A 73 -3.67 -8.35 -6.56
C ASP A 73 -2.50 -7.49 -6.06
N HIS A 74 -2.78 -6.64 -5.08
CA HIS A 74 -1.76 -5.98 -4.26
C HIS A 74 -1.63 -6.71 -2.92
N SER A 75 -0.54 -7.45 -2.73
CA SER A 75 -0.26 -8.21 -1.51
C SER A 75 0.87 -7.57 -0.69
N LEU A 76 0.68 -7.51 0.63
CA LEU A 76 1.68 -7.07 1.61
C LEU A 76 1.76 -8.12 2.73
N SER A 77 2.95 -8.72 2.93
CA SER A 77 3.23 -9.65 4.03
C SER A 77 4.37 -9.12 4.89
N VAL A 78 4.22 -9.24 6.20
CA VAL A 78 5.25 -8.90 7.20
C VAL A 78 5.33 -10.07 8.17
N ASP A 79 6.35 -10.91 8.01
CA ASP A 79 6.37 -12.24 8.65
C ASP A 79 6.67 -12.20 10.16
N ALA A 80 7.58 -11.31 10.59
CA ALA A 80 7.99 -11.21 12.01
C ALA A 80 7.80 -9.80 12.60
N GLY A 81 7.58 -8.80 11.76
CA GLY A 81 7.58 -7.38 12.14
C GLY A 81 6.19 -6.77 12.34
N LYS A 82 6.13 -5.45 12.21
CA LYS A 82 4.89 -4.64 12.27
C LYS A 82 4.69 -3.88 10.97
N SER A 83 3.42 -3.69 10.59
CA SER A 83 3.03 -2.71 9.57
C SER A 83 2.46 -1.47 10.26
N VAL A 84 3.03 -0.30 9.99
CA VAL A 84 2.61 0.97 10.59
C VAL A 84 2.18 1.92 9.48
N ILE A 85 0.97 2.47 9.60
CA ILE A 85 0.43 3.49 8.70
C ILE A 85 0.04 4.69 9.55
N GLU A 86 0.78 5.79 9.41
CA GLU A 86 0.51 7.06 10.08
C GLU A 86 0.10 8.10 9.04
N ALA A 87 -1.07 8.69 9.23
CA ALA A 87 -1.58 9.75 8.37
C ALA A 87 -2.20 10.86 9.23
N ALA A 88 -1.84 12.11 8.95
CA ALA A 88 -2.32 13.25 9.71
C ALA A 88 -3.79 13.60 9.45
N GLN A 89 -4.30 13.27 8.25
CA GLN A 89 -5.63 13.66 7.81
C GLN A 89 -6.63 12.52 7.86
N SER A 90 -6.39 11.43 7.11
CA SER A 90 -7.25 10.26 7.14
C SER A 90 -6.58 9.03 6.52
N ILE A 91 -7.12 7.86 6.82
CA ILE A 91 -6.88 6.61 6.11
C ILE A 91 -8.24 6.10 5.62
N LEU A 92 -8.38 5.83 4.32
CA LEU A 92 -9.61 5.35 3.71
C LEU A 92 -9.35 4.03 2.98
N LEU A 93 -10.10 3.00 3.35
CA LEU A 93 -10.14 1.70 2.68
C LEU A 93 -11.51 1.53 2.04
N THR A 94 -11.57 1.34 0.72
CA THR A 94 -12.83 1.27 -0.04
C THR A 94 -12.85 0.04 -0.93
N VAL A 95 -13.97 -0.67 -0.91
CA VAL A 95 -14.23 -1.82 -1.80
C VAL A 95 -15.69 -1.74 -2.28
N GLY A 96 -15.89 -1.29 -3.52
CA GLY A 96 -17.23 -1.05 -4.05
C GLY A 96 -18.04 -0.11 -3.13
N GLY A 97 -19.17 -0.58 -2.61
CA GLY A 97 -20.02 0.16 -1.67
C GLY A 97 -19.60 0.12 -0.20
N SER A 98 -18.56 -0.66 0.15
CA SER A 98 -18.06 -0.79 1.52
C SER A 98 -16.87 0.14 1.78
N SER A 99 -16.78 0.69 2.99
CA SER A 99 -15.63 1.52 3.39
C SER A 99 -15.30 1.46 4.88
N ILE A 100 -14.02 1.65 5.18
CA ILE A 100 -13.49 1.96 6.52
C ILE A 100 -12.73 3.27 6.39
N LYS A 101 -13.18 4.30 7.10
CA LYS A 101 -12.54 5.61 7.14
C LYS A 101 -12.06 5.90 8.56
N ILE A 102 -10.77 6.18 8.71
CA ILE A 102 -10.12 6.58 9.96
C ILE A 102 -9.73 8.04 9.82
N GLU A 103 -10.12 8.86 10.78
CA GLU A 103 -9.84 10.29 10.91
C GLU A 103 -9.33 10.55 12.34
N PRO A 104 -8.69 11.70 12.63
CA PRO A 104 -8.08 11.97 13.94
C PRO A 104 -8.97 11.72 15.15
N TYR A 105 -10.30 11.86 15.00
CA TYR A 105 -11.27 11.70 16.09
C TYR A 105 -12.47 10.81 15.72
N ALA A 106 -12.40 10.07 14.61
CA ALA A 106 -13.54 9.26 14.16
C ALA A 106 -13.09 8.02 13.38
N ILE A 107 -13.79 6.91 13.60
CA ILE A 107 -13.72 5.73 12.75
C ILE A 107 -15.14 5.47 12.22
N THR A 108 -15.29 5.45 10.91
CA THR A 108 -16.56 5.18 10.24
C THR A 108 -16.44 3.90 9.43
N ILE A 109 -17.30 2.93 9.73
CA ILE A 109 -17.42 1.66 9.00
C ILE A 109 -18.78 1.66 8.32
N LYS A 110 -18.81 1.51 6.99
CA LYS A 110 -20.05 1.47 6.19
C LYS A 110 -20.04 0.25 5.29
N SER A 111 -21.12 -0.51 5.33
CA SER A 111 -21.41 -1.60 4.38
C SER A 111 -22.90 -1.92 4.42
N VAL A 112 -23.37 -2.73 3.46
CA VAL A 112 -24.74 -3.27 3.46
C VAL A 112 -24.94 -4.25 4.61
N SER A 113 -23.88 -5.00 4.97
CA SER A 113 -23.87 -5.93 6.09
C SER A 113 -22.52 -5.85 6.79
N ILE A 114 -22.54 -5.82 8.13
CA ILE A 114 -21.34 -5.84 8.96
C ILE A 114 -21.55 -6.98 9.97
N SER A 115 -20.66 -7.98 9.96
CA SER A 115 -20.60 -9.00 11.02
C SER A 115 -19.44 -8.68 11.96
N ILE A 116 -19.69 -8.78 13.28
CA ILE A 116 -18.69 -8.61 14.33
C ILE A 116 -18.82 -9.81 15.25
N GLU A 117 -17.82 -10.69 15.21
CA GLU A 117 -17.79 -11.96 15.95
C GLU A 117 -16.51 -12.01 16.79
N GLY A 118 -16.63 -12.48 18.04
CA GLY A 118 -15.49 -12.74 18.92
C GLY A 118 -15.62 -14.12 19.53
N ASP A 119 -14.60 -14.96 19.35
CA ASP A 119 -14.62 -16.36 19.79
C ASP A 119 -14.76 -16.50 21.32
N ALA A 120 -14.19 -15.56 22.07
CA ALA A 120 -14.29 -15.51 23.53
C ALA A 120 -15.24 -14.41 24.01
N SER A 121 -15.04 -13.18 23.54
CA SER A 121 -15.85 -12.02 23.93
C SER A 121 -15.70 -10.87 22.93
N VAL A 122 -16.73 -10.03 22.84
CA VAL A 122 -16.68 -8.71 22.21
C VAL A 122 -17.04 -7.68 23.27
N ASP A 123 -16.08 -6.83 23.63
CA ASP A 123 -16.26 -5.76 24.62
C ASP A 123 -16.51 -4.41 23.92
N VAL A 124 -17.64 -3.76 24.22
CA VAL A 124 -17.95 -2.41 23.72
C VAL A 124 -18.14 -1.47 24.91
N LYS A 125 -17.14 -0.64 25.18
CA LYS A 125 -17.11 0.29 26.33
C LYS A 125 -17.03 1.72 25.83
N SER A 126 -17.93 2.57 26.32
CA SER A 126 -17.86 4.01 26.11
C SER A 126 -18.65 4.73 27.20
N PRO A 127 -18.38 6.03 27.47
CA PRO A 127 -19.20 6.82 28.40
C PRO A 127 -20.67 6.90 27.96
N LEU A 128 -20.93 6.83 26.65
CA LEU A 128 -22.27 6.84 26.05
C LEU A 128 -22.26 5.96 24.80
N THR A 129 -22.91 4.79 24.89
CA THR A 129 -23.09 3.89 23.76
C THR A 129 -24.54 3.97 23.27
N THR A 130 -24.74 4.25 21.99
CA THR A 130 -26.06 4.27 21.34
C THR A 130 -26.17 3.15 20.32
N CYS A 131 -27.24 2.35 20.39
CA CYS A 131 -27.55 1.29 19.43
C CYS A 131 -28.96 1.52 18.88
N GLU A 132 -29.07 1.87 17.58
CA GLU A 132 -30.34 2.15 16.92
C GLU A 132 -30.65 1.12 15.84
N GLY A 133 -31.81 0.46 15.95
CA GLY A 133 -32.36 -0.41 14.91
C GLY A 133 -33.67 0.17 14.39
N SER A 134 -33.59 1.16 13.49
CA SER A 134 -34.74 1.94 13.00
C SER A 134 -35.88 1.07 12.41
N GLY A 135 -35.56 -0.11 11.89
CA GLY A 135 -36.56 -1.14 11.57
C GLY A 135 -36.79 -2.10 12.74
N THR A 136 -35.76 -2.82 13.16
CA THR A 136 -35.80 -3.71 14.33
C THR A 136 -34.41 -3.83 14.93
N LEU A 137 -34.31 -3.68 16.25
CA LEU A 137 -33.14 -4.07 17.03
C LEU A 137 -33.43 -5.41 17.72
N THR A 138 -32.59 -6.43 17.50
CA THR A 138 -32.69 -7.72 18.20
C THR A 138 -31.45 -7.94 19.04
N LEU A 139 -31.63 -8.06 20.36
CA LEU A 139 -30.59 -8.43 21.32
C LEU A 139 -30.94 -9.78 21.94
N LYS A 140 -30.07 -10.78 21.76
CA LYS A 140 -30.26 -12.14 22.28
C LYS A 140 -29.00 -12.62 22.98
N GLY A 141 -29.16 -13.29 24.11
CA GLY A 141 -28.07 -13.92 24.86
C GLY A 141 -28.63 -14.95 25.83
N GLY A 142 -27.79 -15.88 26.30
CA GLY A 142 -28.18 -16.81 27.37
C GLY A 142 -28.57 -16.06 28.66
N MET A 143 -27.95 -14.90 28.90
CA MET A 143 -28.32 -13.92 29.91
C MET A 143 -28.08 -12.52 29.34
N THR A 144 -29.09 -11.65 29.40
CA THR A 144 -28.96 -10.22 29.05
C THR A 144 -29.12 -9.41 30.34
N MET A 145 -28.06 -8.74 30.79
CA MET A 145 -28.10 -7.84 31.94
C MET A 145 -28.22 -6.38 31.48
N ILE A 146 -29.15 -5.65 32.08
CA ILE A 146 -29.36 -4.21 31.91
C ILE A 146 -29.43 -3.61 33.31
N ASN A 147 -28.55 -2.67 33.64
CA ASN A 147 -28.48 -2.05 34.96
C ASN A 147 -28.07 -0.58 34.90
#